data_AF-A0A7C4VRY1-F1
#
_entry.id   AF-A0A7C4VRY1-F1
#
_cell.length_a   1.000
_cell.length_b   1.000
_cell.length_c   1.000
_cell.angle_alpha   90.00
_cell.angle_beta   90.00
_cell.angle_gamma   90.00
#
_symmetry.space_group_name_H-M   'P 1'
#
loop_
_entity.id
_entity.type
_entity.pdbx_description
1 polymer ?
#
loop_
_entity_poly.entity_id
_entity_poly.type
_entity_poly.pdbx_seq_one_letter_code
_entity_poly.pdbx_strand_id
1 'polypeptide(L)'
;SERRIRNVVDAVRNRGACIRIGVNSGSLEKDLLQRYGSPTAEAMVESALRHIDLIRAMDFHDIKVSIKASDVGRTIAAYRLLSEKTDLPLHVGVTEAGGLFSGIVKSAIGIGTLLMEGIGDTFRVSLTRDPVEEVRTAYEILRALDIRRRGPEIISCPTCGRCRIDLFRIVEEVEQALVGSTLDMKIAIMGCVVNGPGEAREADIGIAGGDGVGILFRKGKVLRKMPEDRLVSELLKEISLEKGSI
;
A
#
# COMPACT_ATOMS: atom_id res chain seq x y z
N SER A 1 -2.57 33.46 6.87
CA SER A 1 -3.20 34.72 6.38
C SER A 1 -3.38 34.63 4.89
N GLU A 2 -4.46 35.18 4.36
CA GLU A 2 -4.81 35.11 2.93
C GLU A 2 -3.67 35.58 2.02
N ARG A 3 -3.00 36.69 2.35
CA ARG A 3 -1.86 37.21 1.58
C ARG A 3 -0.77 36.16 1.35
N ARG A 4 -0.46 35.33 2.36
CA ARG A 4 0.57 34.28 2.22
C ARG A 4 0.10 33.17 1.27
N ILE A 5 -1.18 32.81 1.32
CA ILE A 5 -1.77 31.79 0.45
C ILE A 5 -1.76 32.29 -1.00
N ARG A 6 -2.15 33.55 -1.24
CA ARG A 6 -2.10 34.18 -2.57
C ARG A 6 -0.70 34.13 -3.19
N ASN A 7 0.32 34.51 -2.42
CA ASN A 7 1.71 34.43 -2.89
C ASN A 7 2.12 33.00 -3.30
N VAL A 8 1.64 31.97 -2.60
CA VAL A 8 1.89 30.56 -2.96
C VAL A 8 1.16 30.20 -4.25
N VAL A 9 -0.13 30.57 -4.37
CA VAL A 9 -0.93 30.33 -5.58
C VAL A 9 -0.28 30.95 -6.81
N ASP A 10 0.13 32.22 -6.74
CA ASP A 10 0.77 32.91 -7.86
C ASP A 10 2.10 32.24 -8.26
N ALA A 11 2.91 31.85 -7.27
CA ALA A 11 4.17 31.16 -7.50
C ALA A 11 4.00 29.74 -8.11
N VAL A 12 2.89 29.06 -7.82
CA VAL A 12 2.55 27.74 -8.36
C VAL A 12 1.99 27.86 -9.77
N ARG A 13 1.09 28.83 -10.01
CA ARG A 13 0.50 29.12 -11.32
C ARG A 13 1.57 29.36 -12.38
N ASN A 14 2.57 30.19 -12.06
CA ASN A 14 3.67 30.51 -12.98
C ASN A 14 4.55 29.31 -13.37
N ARG A 15 4.39 28.16 -12.69
CA ARG A 15 5.16 26.93 -12.93
C ARG A 15 4.33 25.77 -13.45
N GLY A 16 3.02 25.96 -13.67
CA GLY A 16 2.12 24.88 -14.09
C GLY A 16 2.06 23.70 -13.12
N ALA A 17 2.24 23.96 -11.82
CA ALA A 17 2.19 22.93 -10.77
C ALA A 17 0.80 22.87 -10.12
N CYS A 18 0.50 21.78 -9.42
CA CYS A 18 -0.75 21.61 -8.65
C CYS A 18 -0.54 21.91 -7.15
N ILE A 19 -1.63 22.19 -6.44
CA ILE A 19 -1.64 22.37 -4.98
C ILE A 19 -2.37 21.21 -4.32
N ARG A 20 -1.77 20.62 -3.28
CA ARG A 20 -2.52 19.77 -2.34
C ARG A 20 -2.90 20.57 -1.11
N ILE A 21 -4.21 20.76 -0.89
CA ILE A 21 -4.74 21.29 0.36
C ILE A 21 -4.70 20.17 1.41
N GLY A 22 -3.90 20.37 2.46
CA GLY A 22 -3.69 19.36 3.51
C GLY A 22 -4.21 19.83 4.86
N VAL A 23 -5.29 19.22 5.34
CA VAL A 23 -5.85 19.43 6.67
C VAL A 23 -5.49 18.25 7.56
N ASN A 24 -4.94 18.52 8.73
CA ASN A 24 -4.64 17.50 9.73
C ASN A 24 -5.42 17.78 11.01
N SER A 25 -5.91 16.73 11.67
CA SER A 25 -6.67 16.87 12.92
C SER A 25 -5.90 17.63 14.02
N GLY A 26 -4.56 17.54 14.03
CA GLY A 26 -3.69 18.22 14.99
C GLY A 26 -3.45 19.70 14.72
N SER A 27 -3.85 20.23 13.56
CA SER A 27 -3.55 21.61 13.14
C SER A 27 -4.79 22.39 12.70
N LEU A 28 -5.97 22.01 13.17
CA LEU A 28 -7.22 22.72 12.87
C LEU A 28 -7.23 24.14 13.44
N GLU A 29 -7.96 25.02 12.76
CA GLU A 29 -8.15 26.39 13.18
C GLU A 29 -8.87 26.50 14.53
N LYS A 30 -8.48 27.49 15.34
CA LYS A 30 -8.99 27.65 16.72
C LYS A 30 -10.50 27.86 16.77
N ASP A 31 -11.09 28.53 15.80
CA ASP A 31 -12.54 28.78 15.74
C ASP A 31 -13.31 27.47 15.51
N LEU A 32 -12.78 26.57 14.67
CA LEU A 32 -13.38 25.25 14.46
C LEU A 32 -13.28 24.40 15.72
N LEU A 33 -12.12 24.41 16.38
CA LEU A 33 -11.95 23.69 17.65
C LEU A 33 -12.90 24.21 18.74
N GLN A 34 -13.12 25.53 18.81
CA GLN A 34 -14.08 26.12 19.76
C GLN A 34 -15.53 25.74 19.44
N ARG A 35 -15.90 25.72 18.15
CA ARG A 35 -17.27 25.41 17.71
C ARG A 35 -17.62 23.93 17.89
N TYR A 36 -16.71 23.04 17.50
CA TYR A 36 -16.94 21.59 17.52
C TYR A 36 -16.46 20.91 18.82
N GLY A 37 -15.73 21.63 19.67
CA GLY A 37 -15.18 21.14 20.94
C GLY A 37 -13.99 20.17 20.81
N SER A 38 -13.83 19.52 19.65
CA SER A 38 -12.77 18.57 19.36
C SER A 38 -12.50 18.53 17.84
N PRO A 39 -11.39 17.92 17.37
CA PRO A 39 -11.12 17.79 15.94
C PRO A 39 -11.98 16.67 15.35
N THR A 40 -13.28 16.91 15.19
CA THR A 40 -14.23 15.96 14.61
C THR A 40 -14.05 15.84 13.09
N ALA A 41 -14.68 14.83 12.49
CA ALA A 41 -14.67 14.67 11.03
C ALA A 41 -15.28 15.90 10.33
N GLU A 42 -16.39 16.43 10.87
CA GLU A 42 -17.07 17.62 10.37
C GLU A 42 -16.19 18.87 10.45
N ALA A 43 -15.47 19.06 11.58
CA ALA A 43 -14.54 20.17 11.73
C ALA A 43 -13.41 20.12 10.69
N MET A 44 -12.88 18.91 10.41
CA MET A 44 -11.85 18.72 9.39
C MET A 44 -12.37 19.00 7.98
N VAL A 45 -13.60 18.57 7.67
CA VAL A 45 -14.23 18.82 6.37
C VAL A 45 -14.55 20.30 6.20
N GLU A 46 -15.04 21.00 7.24
CA GLU A 46 -15.27 22.45 7.18
C GLU A 46 -13.96 23.21 6.88
N SER A 47 -12.86 22.85 7.56
CA SER A 47 -11.53 23.42 7.29
C SER A 47 -11.10 23.20 5.83
N ALA A 48 -11.29 21.98 5.32
CA ALA A 48 -10.92 21.67 3.94
C ALA A 48 -11.72 22.50 2.92
N LEU A 49 -13.05 22.56 3.08
CA LEU A 49 -13.92 23.34 2.20
C LEU A 49 -13.60 24.84 2.25
N ARG A 50 -13.35 25.38 3.44
CA ARG A 50 -12.92 26.77 3.64
C ARG A 50 -11.65 27.09 2.85
N HIS A 51 -10.68 26.17 2.84
CA HIS A 51 -9.45 26.33 2.07
C HIS A 51 -9.63 26.12 0.57
N ILE A 52 -10.52 25.22 0.16
CA ILE A 52 -10.89 25.02 -1.25
C ILE A 52 -11.49 26.30 -1.80
N ASP A 53 -12.48 26.87 -1.12
CA ASP A 53 -13.17 28.10 -1.53
C ASP A 53 -12.21 29.28 -1.60
N LEU A 54 -11.29 29.39 -0.64
CA LEU A 54 -10.27 30.43 -0.64
C LEU A 54 -9.35 30.36 -1.86
N ILE A 55 -8.90 29.16 -2.25
CA ILE A 55 -8.02 29.00 -3.42
C ILE A 55 -8.82 29.18 -4.72
N ARG A 56 -10.06 28.68 -4.79
CA ARG A 56 -10.96 28.89 -5.95
C ARG A 56 -11.30 30.37 -6.15
N ALA A 57 -11.48 31.14 -5.08
CA ALA A 57 -11.67 32.59 -5.14
C ALA A 57 -10.45 33.35 -5.69
N MET A 58 -9.28 32.70 -5.77
CA MET A 58 -8.07 33.22 -6.43
C MET A 58 -7.96 32.75 -7.90
N ASP A 59 -9.00 32.11 -8.44
CA ASP A 59 -9.08 31.53 -9.79
C ASP A 59 -7.98 30.47 -10.04
N PHE A 60 -7.82 29.54 -9.10
CA PHE A 60 -6.88 28.43 -9.20
C PHE A 60 -7.60 27.11 -8.93
N HIS A 61 -7.54 26.19 -9.91
CA HIS A 61 -8.36 24.97 -9.92
C HIS A 61 -7.56 23.67 -9.95
N ASP A 62 -6.24 23.72 -10.18
CA ASP A 62 -5.35 22.54 -10.20
C ASP A 62 -5.04 22.07 -8.77
N ILE A 63 -6.08 21.62 -8.07
CA ILE A 63 -6.05 21.28 -6.65
C ILE A 63 -6.44 19.83 -6.38
N LYS A 64 -5.84 19.26 -5.35
CA LYS A 64 -6.25 18.00 -4.71
C LYS A 64 -6.30 18.18 -3.20
N VAL A 65 -7.04 17.32 -2.50
CA VAL A 65 -7.36 17.52 -1.08
C VAL A 65 -6.96 16.31 -0.26
N SER A 66 -6.45 16.54 0.94
CA SER A 66 -6.25 15.49 1.94
C SER A 66 -6.69 15.98 3.31
N ILE A 67 -7.40 15.14 4.04
CA ILE A 67 -7.87 15.35 5.41
C ILE A 67 -7.42 14.15 6.25
N LYS A 68 -6.40 14.31 7.10
CA LYS A 68 -5.80 13.18 7.82
C LYS A 68 -5.98 13.28 9.32
N ALA A 69 -6.30 12.16 9.95
CA ALA A 69 -6.27 11.97 11.39
C ALA A 69 -5.38 10.76 11.73
N SER A 70 -4.99 10.66 13.00
CA SER A 70 -4.24 9.50 13.53
C SER A 70 -5.13 8.33 13.93
N ASP A 71 -6.43 8.59 14.07
CA ASP A 71 -7.47 7.60 14.30
C ASP A 71 -8.08 7.14 12.98
N VAL A 72 -8.22 5.83 12.82
CA VAL A 72 -8.74 5.18 11.60
C VAL A 72 -10.22 5.50 11.37
N GLY A 73 -11.05 5.41 12.41
CA GLY A 73 -12.48 5.66 12.32
C GLY A 73 -12.79 7.10 11.93
N ARG A 74 -12.09 8.07 12.54
CA ARG A 74 -12.20 9.49 12.18
C ARG A 74 -11.73 9.75 10.75
N THR A 75 -10.62 9.14 10.34
CA THR A 75 -10.11 9.27 8.97
C THR A 75 -11.15 8.82 7.96
N ILE A 76 -11.71 7.63 8.15
CA ILE A 76 -12.75 7.07 7.27
C ILE A 76 -13.98 7.98 7.24
N ALA A 77 -14.51 8.37 8.40
CA ALA A 77 -15.68 9.24 8.50
C ALA A 77 -15.45 10.57 7.76
N ALA A 78 -14.30 11.20 7.96
CA ALA A 78 -13.99 12.49 7.35
C ALA A 78 -13.88 12.39 5.82
N TYR A 79 -13.24 11.35 5.27
CA TYR A 79 -13.16 11.17 3.82
C TYR A 79 -14.51 10.86 3.18
N ARG A 80 -15.36 10.05 3.81
CA ARG A 80 -16.75 9.82 3.34
C ARG A 80 -17.55 11.12 3.30
N LEU A 81 -17.49 11.90 4.38
CA LEU A 81 -18.15 13.21 4.46
C LEU A 81 -17.61 14.20 3.41
N LEU A 82 -16.31 14.17 3.11
CA LEU A 82 -15.70 15.04 2.11
C LEU A 82 -16.08 14.61 0.69
N SER A 83 -16.09 13.31 0.38
CA SER A 83 -16.41 12.80 -0.96
C SER A 83 -17.84 13.12 -1.39
N GLU A 84 -18.76 13.32 -0.44
CA GLU A 84 -20.13 13.77 -0.72
C GLU A 84 -20.23 15.27 -1.06
N LYS A 85 -19.17 16.05 -0.79
CA LYS A 85 -19.19 17.52 -0.88
C LYS A 85 -18.29 18.08 -1.98
N THR A 86 -17.42 17.25 -2.57
CA THR A 86 -16.50 17.68 -3.62
C THR A 86 -16.13 16.52 -4.53
N ASP A 87 -15.88 16.84 -5.79
CA ASP A 87 -15.39 15.95 -6.85
C ASP A 87 -13.87 16.07 -7.08
N LEU A 88 -13.19 16.90 -6.28
CA LEU A 88 -11.74 17.09 -6.35
C LEU A 88 -10.99 15.81 -5.99
N PRO A 89 -9.83 15.52 -6.62
CA PRO A 89 -9.03 14.35 -6.29
C PRO A 89 -8.62 14.32 -4.81
N LEU A 90 -8.77 13.15 -4.19
CA LEU A 90 -8.52 12.91 -2.78
C LEU A 90 -7.19 12.16 -2.59
N HIS A 91 -6.30 12.74 -1.79
CA HIS A 91 -5.06 12.11 -1.34
C HIS A 91 -5.24 11.48 0.04
N VAL A 92 -5.56 10.18 0.04
CA VAL A 92 -5.91 9.41 1.24
C VAL A 92 -4.66 9.03 2.06
N GLY A 93 -4.84 8.86 3.36
CA GLY A 93 -3.83 8.27 4.23
C GLY A 93 -4.14 8.48 5.70
N VAL A 94 -3.64 7.57 6.53
CA VAL A 94 -3.65 7.69 7.98
C VAL A 94 -2.33 8.32 8.41
N THR A 95 -2.36 9.44 9.14
CA THR A 95 -1.12 10.06 9.66
C THR A 95 -0.73 9.41 10.99
N GLU A 96 0.55 9.51 11.37
CA GLU A 96 1.03 9.01 12.66
C GLU A 96 0.64 7.54 12.94
N ALA A 97 0.70 6.70 11.90
CA ALA A 97 0.21 5.32 12.00
C ALA A 97 1.07 4.46 12.95
N GLY A 98 2.34 4.83 13.15
CA GLY A 98 3.26 4.25 14.12
C GLY A 98 4.42 3.51 13.47
N GLY A 99 5.02 2.57 14.22
CA GLY A 99 6.05 1.67 13.71
C GLY A 99 5.49 0.66 12.69
N LEU A 100 6.28 -0.36 12.35
CA LEU A 100 5.96 -1.26 11.24
C LEU A 100 4.58 -1.94 11.39
N PHE A 101 4.36 -2.75 12.42
CA PHE A 101 3.12 -3.54 12.54
C PHE A 101 1.88 -2.68 12.77
N SER A 102 1.91 -1.77 13.76
CA SER A 102 0.76 -0.90 14.04
C SER A 102 0.46 0.04 12.87
N GLY A 103 1.50 0.55 12.21
CA GLY A 103 1.37 1.42 11.05
C GLY A 103 0.80 0.71 9.84
N ILE A 104 1.24 -0.52 9.55
CA ILE A 104 0.68 -1.36 8.47
C ILE A 104 -0.79 -1.64 8.75
N VAL A 105 -1.15 -2.12 9.94
CA VAL A 105 -2.54 -2.48 10.28
C VAL A 105 -3.47 -1.26 10.16
N LYS A 106 -3.10 -0.13 10.78
CA LYS A 106 -3.92 1.09 10.69
C LYS A 106 -4.05 1.59 9.25
N SER A 107 -2.96 1.58 8.49
CA SER A 107 -2.95 2.04 7.10
C SER A 107 -3.79 1.13 6.20
N ALA A 108 -3.64 -0.19 6.33
CA ALA A 108 -4.39 -1.17 5.55
C ALA A 108 -5.90 -1.07 5.82
N ILE A 109 -6.31 -0.94 7.09
CA ILE A 109 -7.73 -0.77 7.43
C ILE A 109 -8.24 0.59 6.93
N GLY A 110 -7.55 1.69 7.24
CA GLY A 110 -8.02 3.04 6.91
C GLY A 110 -8.05 3.34 5.42
N ILE A 111 -6.92 3.13 4.74
CA ILE A 111 -6.81 3.34 3.28
C ILE A 111 -7.63 2.27 2.56
N GLY A 112 -7.52 1.00 2.97
CA GLY A 112 -8.18 -0.10 2.27
C GLY A 112 -9.70 0.03 2.26
N THR A 113 -10.30 0.40 3.40
CA THR A 113 -11.75 0.66 3.47
C THR A 113 -12.19 1.75 2.50
N LEU A 114 -11.47 2.88 2.46
CA LEU A 114 -11.80 3.99 1.58
C LEU A 114 -11.66 3.62 0.11
N LEU A 115 -10.59 2.92 -0.26
CA LEU A 115 -10.39 2.47 -1.64
C LEU A 115 -11.45 1.44 -2.09
N MET A 116 -11.87 0.54 -1.21
CA MET A 116 -12.97 -0.39 -1.51
C MET A 116 -14.31 0.32 -1.76
N GLU A 117 -14.49 1.50 -1.16
CA GLU A 117 -15.67 2.35 -1.36
C GLU A 117 -15.54 3.27 -2.58
N GLY A 118 -14.44 3.18 -3.34
CA GLY A 118 -14.16 4.06 -4.47
C GLY A 118 -13.70 5.46 -4.08
N ILE A 119 -13.26 5.66 -2.84
CA ILE A 119 -12.82 6.95 -2.30
C ILE A 119 -11.28 7.01 -2.27
N GLY A 120 -10.70 7.81 -3.16
CA GLY A 120 -9.27 8.12 -3.18
C GLY A 120 -8.60 7.92 -4.54
N ASP A 121 -7.88 8.95 -4.99
CA ASP A 121 -7.20 8.99 -6.30
C ASP A 121 -5.69 8.76 -6.17
N THR A 122 -5.16 9.07 -4.99
CA THR A 122 -3.78 8.80 -4.60
C THR A 122 -3.74 8.59 -3.10
N PHE A 123 -2.76 7.88 -2.57
CA PHE A 123 -2.61 7.74 -1.13
C PHE A 123 -1.15 7.66 -0.71
N ARG A 124 -0.94 7.75 0.60
CA ARG A 124 0.37 7.50 1.23
C ARG A 124 0.18 6.74 2.53
N VAL A 125 0.90 5.62 2.66
CA VAL A 125 1.16 4.94 3.94
C VAL A 125 2.19 5.76 4.70
N SER A 126 1.97 6.03 5.99
CA SER A 126 2.87 6.86 6.80
C SER A 126 3.44 6.03 7.95
N LEU A 127 4.64 5.48 7.77
CA LEU A 127 5.31 4.60 8.74
C LEU A 127 6.52 5.31 9.36
N THR A 128 6.81 5.01 10.63
CA THR A 128 8.08 5.41 11.26
C THR A 128 9.18 4.41 10.89
N ARG A 129 9.44 4.26 9.57
CA ARG A 129 10.40 3.32 8.96
C ARG A 129 10.97 3.92 7.67
N ASP A 130 11.84 3.16 7.01
CA ASP A 130 12.36 3.53 5.69
C ASP A 130 11.19 3.79 4.70
N PRO A 131 11.22 4.86 3.90
CA PRO A 131 10.19 5.14 2.90
C PRO A 131 9.93 4.00 1.90
N VAL A 132 10.92 3.13 1.66
CA VAL A 132 10.74 1.93 0.83
C VAL A 132 9.68 0.99 1.43
N GLU A 133 9.61 0.88 2.77
CA GLU A 133 8.57 0.11 3.45
C GLU A 133 7.17 0.73 3.31
N GLU A 134 7.08 2.08 3.27
CA GLU A 134 5.81 2.77 2.97
C GLU A 134 5.33 2.39 1.55
N VAL A 135 6.23 2.38 0.57
CA VAL A 135 5.91 2.02 -0.82
C VAL A 135 5.55 0.54 -0.95
N ARG A 136 6.31 -0.36 -0.31
CA ARG A 136 6.00 -1.80 -0.29
C ARG A 136 4.60 -2.03 0.29
N THR A 137 4.33 -1.47 1.47
CA THR A 137 3.01 -1.55 2.12
C THR A 137 1.89 -1.00 1.24
N ALA A 138 2.14 0.11 0.54
CA ALA A 138 1.16 0.71 -0.37
C ALA A 138 0.77 -0.24 -1.52
N TYR A 139 1.75 -0.90 -2.13
CA TYR A 139 1.48 -1.88 -3.18
C TYR A 139 0.84 -3.17 -2.64
N GLU A 140 1.15 -3.59 -1.41
CA GLU A 140 0.44 -4.71 -0.78
C GLU A 140 -1.05 -4.39 -0.57
N ILE A 141 -1.40 -3.17 -0.11
CA ILE A 141 -2.80 -2.74 0.02
C ILE A 141 -3.50 -2.77 -1.34
N LEU A 142 -2.88 -2.19 -2.37
CA LEU A 142 -3.45 -2.18 -3.72
C LEU A 142 -3.63 -3.59 -4.30
N ARG A 143 -2.68 -4.49 -4.03
CA ARG A 143 -2.74 -5.89 -4.47
C ARG A 143 -3.86 -6.65 -3.77
N ALA A 144 -3.99 -6.49 -2.45
CA ALA A 144 -5.03 -7.14 -1.66
C ALA A 144 -6.44 -6.73 -2.08
N LEU A 145 -6.60 -5.51 -2.62
CA LEU A 145 -7.86 -4.99 -3.16
C LEU A 145 -8.05 -5.25 -4.66
N ASP A 146 -7.10 -5.91 -5.31
CA ASP A 146 -7.07 -6.12 -6.76
C ASP A 146 -7.17 -4.83 -7.61
N ILE A 147 -6.71 -3.69 -7.07
CA ILE A 147 -6.76 -2.38 -7.75
C ILE A 147 -5.53 -2.21 -8.65
N ARG A 148 -4.34 -2.55 -8.14
CA ARG A 148 -3.07 -2.49 -8.88
C ARG A 148 -2.10 -3.52 -8.34
N ARG A 149 -1.30 -4.09 -9.26
CA ARG A 149 -0.23 -5.03 -8.92
C ARG A 149 1.10 -4.45 -9.39
N ARG A 150 2.14 -4.61 -8.57
CA ARG A 150 3.53 -4.28 -8.93
C ARG A 150 4.46 -5.15 -8.11
N GLY A 151 5.36 -5.85 -8.81
CA GLY A 151 6.26 -6.80 -8.17
C GLY A 151 5.56 -8.09 -7.76
N PRO A 152 6.36 -9.10 -7.40
CA PRO A 152 5.86 -10.45 -7.20
C PRO A 152 4.97 -10.56 -5.97
N GLU A 153 3.92 -11.37 -6.06
CA GLU A 153 3.10 -11.81 -4.93
C GLU A 153 3.65 -13.14 -4.43
N ILE A 154 4.32 -13.13 -3.28
CA ILE A 154 4.85 -14.35 -2.67
C ILE A 154 3.76 -14.93 -1.77
N ILE A 155 3.28 -16.12 -2.09
CA ILE A 155 2.38 -16.91 -1.25
C ILE A 155 3.16 -18.03 -0.59
N SER A 156 3.01 -18.18 0.72
CA SER A 156 3.61 -19.27 1.47
C SER A 156 2.57 -19.99 2.31
N CYS A 157 2.78 -21.29 2.54
CA CYS A 157 1.91 -21.99 3.48
C CYS A 157 2.21 -21.50 4.91
N PRO A 158 1.21 -21.47 5.81
CA PRO A 158 1.40 -21.07 7.21
C PRO A 158 2.26 -22.05 8.03
N THR A 159 2.87 -23.04 7.38
CA THR A 159 3.44 -24.28 7.93
C THR A 159 2.41 -25.19 8.61
N CYS A 160 2.76 -26.46 8.80
CA CYS A 160 1.98 -27.45 9.54
C CYS A 160 2.91 -28.60 9.96
N GLY A 161 2.38 -29.65 10.60
CA GLY A 161 3.17 -30.84 10.99
C GLY A 161 3.82 -31.60 9.82
N ARG A 162 3.53 -31.23 8.56
CA ARG A 162 4.18 -31.75 7.34
C ARG A 162 5.32 -30.89 6.84
N CYS A 163 5.58 -29.73 7.46
CA CYS A 163 6.69 -28.88 7.07
C CYS A 163 8.00 -29.56 7.46
N ARG A 164 8.79 -29.95 6.46
CA ARG A 164 10.06 -30.67 6.64
C ARG A 164 11.27 -29.86 6.18
N ILE A 165 11.07 -28.56 5.97
CA ILE A 165 12.10 -27.61 5.55
C ILE A 165 12.03 -26.34 6.40
N ASP A 166 13.13 -25.60 6.40
CA ASP A 166 13.18 -24.24 6.94
C ASP A 166 12.48 -23.26 5.97
N LEU A 167 11.15 -23.25 6.04
CA LEU A 167 10.33 -22.42 5.17
C LEU A 167 10.56 -20.93 5.41
N PHE A 168 10.78 -20.53 6.67
CA PHE A 168 10.99 -19.12 7.02
C PHE A 168 12.23 -18.56 6.33
N ARG A 169 13.35 -19.28 6.40
CA ARG A 169 14.60 -18.88 5.72
C ARG A 169 14.41 -18.77 4.21
N ILE A 170 13.73 -19.75 3.59
CA ILE A 170 13.49 -19.76 2.15
C ILE A 170 12.62 -18.57 1.72
N VAL A 171 11.53 -18.29 2.46
CA VAL A 171 10.66 -17.14 2.18
C VAL A 171 11.44 -15.84 2.29
N GLU A 172 12.21 -15.64 3.36
CA GLU A 172 13.00 -14.43 3.57
C GLU A 172 14.06 -14.24 2.46
N GLU A 173 14.75 -15.31 2.07
CA GLU A 173 15.76 -15.28 1.00
C GLU A 173 15.14 -14.88 -0.35
N VAL A 174 13.96 -15.42 -0.68
CA VAL A 174 13.23 -15.08 -1.91
C VAL A 174 12.67 -13.65 -1.85
N GLU A 175 12.10 -13.23 -0.71
CA GLU A 175 11.61 -11.87 -0.52
C GLU A 175 12.73 -10.85 -0.75
N GLN A 176 13.89 -11.04 -0.09
CA GLN A 176 15.03 -10.14 -0.22
C GLN A 176 15.58 -10.08 -1.64
N ALA A 177 15.69 -11.22 -2.32
CA ALA A 177 16.17 -11.28 -3.70
C ALA A 177 15.24 -10.58 -4.70
N LEU A 178 13.96 -10.43 -4.36
CA LEU A 178 12.94 -9.85 -5.23
C LEU A 178 12.53 -8.43 -4.83
N VAL A 179 13.15 -7.84 -3.81
CA VAL A 179 12.98 -6.42 -3.44
C VAL A 179 13.19 -5.53 -4.66
N GLY A 180 12.24 -4.62 -4.91
CA GLY A 180 12.31 -3.68 -6.04
C GLY A 180 11.96 -4.27 -7.41
N SER A 181 11.75 -5.58 -7.52
CA SER A 181 11.26 -6.21 -8.75
C SER A 181 9.88 -5.65 -9.11
N THR A 182 9.65 -5.36 -10.39
CA THR A 182 8.34 -4.90 -10.90
C THR A 182 7.52 -6.02 -11.55
N LEU A 183 8.08 -7.22 -11.62
CA LEU A 183 7.46 -8.39 -12.25
C LEU A 183 6.14 -8.73 -11.58
N ASP A 184 5.04 -8.70 -12.34
CA ASP A 184 3.72 -9.11 -11.85
C ASP A 184 3.59 -10.64 -12.00
N MET A 185 3.87 -11.35 -10.92
CA MET A 185 3.88 -12.82 -10.88
C MET A 185 3.53 -13.32 -9.49
N LYS A 186 2.72 -14.37 -9.41
CA LYS A 186 2.43 -15.11 -8.18
C LYS A 186 3.44 -16.25 -7.99
N ILE A 187 4.20 -16.17 -6.91
CA ILE A 187 5.26 -17.12 -6.55
C ILE A 187 4.83 -17.90 -5.32
N ALA A 188 4.82 -19.23 -5.40
CA ALA A 188 4.48 -20.09 -4.28
C ALA A 188 5.72 -20.68 -3.60
N ILE A 189 5.75 -20.65 -2.27
CA ILE A 189 6.81 -21.26 -1.45
C ILE A 189 6.16 -22.17 -0.42
N MET A 190 6.31 -23.49 -0.60
CA MET A 190 5.56 -24.49 0.15
C MET A 190 6.47 -25.39 1.00
N GLY A 191 6.05 -25.63 2.24
CA GLY A 191 6.80 -26.44 3.21
C GLY A 191 6.76 -27.96 3.02
N CYS A 192 5.95 -28.47 2.06
CA CYS A 192 5.88 -29.90 1.77
C CYS A 192 5.64 -30.18 0.28
N VAL A 193 6.27 -31.24 -0.24
CA VAL A 193 6.12 -31.67 -1.65
C VAL A 193 4.78 -32.35 -1.94
N VAL A 194 4.06 -32.80 -0.90
CA VAL A 194 2.84 -33.62 -1.03
C VAL A 194 1.65 -32.77 -1.46
N ASN A 195 1.31 -31.74 -0.68
CA ASN A 195 0.16 -30.88 -0.97
C ASN A 195 0.57 -29.56 -1.62
N GLY A 196 1.84 -29.14 -1.47
CA GLY A 196 2.31 -27.83 -1.92
C GLY A 196 1.94 -27.48 -3.37
N PRO A 197 2.24 -28.32 -4.38
CA PRO A 197 1.88 -28.03 -5.77
C PRO A 197 0.37 -27.96 -6.02
N GLY A 198 -0.43 -28.69 -5.24
CA GLY A 198 -1.89 -28.68 -5.32
C GLY A 198 -2.50 -27.41 -4.70
N GLU A 199 -1.97 -26.99 -3.54
CA GLU A 199 -2.38 -25.78 -2.82
C GLU A 199 -2.00 -24.50 -3.58
N ALA A 200 -0.97 -24.54 -4.43
CA ALA A 200 -0.48 -23.41 -5.22
C ALA A 200 -0.71 -23.55 -6.74
N ARG A 201 -1.80 -24.18 -7.16
CA ARG A 201 -2.15 -24.29 -8.60
C ARG A 201 -2.33 -22.93 -9.29
N GLU A 202 -2.83 -21.95 -8.55
CA GLU A 202 -3.05 -20.59 -9.03
C GLU A 202 -1.74 -19.80 -9.18
N ALA A 203 -0.63 -20.26 -8.58
CA ALA A 203 0.66 -19.61 -8.71
C ALA A 203 1.25 -19.83 -10.12
N ASP A 204 1.91 -18.79 -10.62
CA ASP A 204 2.64 -18.87 -11.88
C ASP A 204 3.81 -19.83 -11.75
N ILE A 205 4.58 -19.68 -10.67
CA ILE A 205 5.73 -20.54 -10.37
C ILE A 205 5.77 -20.82 -8.87
N GLY A 206 6.37 -21.93 -8.48
CA GLY A 206 6.62 -22.16 -7.07
C GLY A 206 7.61 -23.27 -6.79
N ILE A 207 8.07 -23.27 -5.55
CA ILE A 207 8.92 -24.30 -4.97
C ILE A 207 8.23 -25.00 -3.82
N ALA A 208 8.51 -26.28 -3.66
CA ALA A 208 8.17 -27.02 -2.46
C ALA A 208 9.35 -27.90 -2.04
N GLY A 209 9.57 -28.07 -0.74
CA GLY A 209 10.64 -28.91 -0.22
C GLY A 209 10.16 -29.84 0.88
N GLY A 210 10.95 -30.87 1.18
CA GLY A 210 10.76 -31.77 2.31
C GLY A 210 11.58 -33.05 2.18
N ASP A 211 12.09 -33.54 3.31
CA ASP A 211 12.83 -34.80 3.43
C ASP A 211 14.05 -34.90 2.47
N GLY A 212 14.75 -33.77 2.26
CA GLY A 212 15.94 -33.67 1.42
C GLY A 212 15.65 -33.49 -0.08
N VAL A 213 14.37 -33.38 -0.46
CA VAL A 213 13.94 -33.23 -1.86
C VAL A 213 13.17 -31.93 -2.05
N GLY A 214 13.62 -31.13 -3.01
CA GLY A 214 12.95 -29.96 -3.53
C GLY A 214 12.31 -30.21 -4.90
N ILE A 215 11.21 -29.51 -5.18
CA ILE A 215 10.56 -29.48 -6.48
C ILE A 215 10.30 -28.04 -6.90
N LEU A 216 10.50 -27.76 -8.19
CA LEU A 216 10.00 -26.55 -8.84
C LEU A 216 8.78 -26.93 -9.68
N PHE A 217 7.72 -26.15 -9.58
CA PHE A 217 6.49 -26.33 -10.34
C PHE A 217 6.03 -25.02 -10.96
N ARG A 218 5.25 -25.13 -12.04
CA ARG A 218 4.61 -24.01 -12.75
C ARG A 218 3.16 -24.39 -13.02
N LYS A 219 2.20 -23.55 -12.62
CA LYS A 219 0.76 -23.83 -12.72
C LYS A 219 0.38 -25.23 -12.21
N GLY A 220 0.91 -25.59 -11.04
CA GLY A 220 0.70 -26.90 -10.39
C GLY A 220 1.39 -28.12 -11.04
N LYS A 221 2.12 -27.95 -12.15
CA LYS A 221 2.87 -29.05 -12.79
C LYS A 221 4.33 -29.03 -12.38
N VAL A 222 4.84 -30.16 -11.90
CA VAL A 222 6.26 -30.30 -11.52
C VAL A 222 7.13 -30.22 -12.77
N LEU A 223 8.03 -29.24 -12.80
CA LEU A 223 9.00 -29.04 -13.87
C LEU A 223 10.26 -29.88 -13.62
N ARG A 224 10.75 -29.87 -12.38
CA ARG A 224 12.01 -30.53 -12.02
C ARG A 224 12.06 -30.83 -10.53
N LYS A 225 12.82 -31.88 -10.20
CA LYS A 225 13.23 -32.23 -8.83
C LYS A 225 14.69 -31.83 -8.63
N MET A 226 15.04 -31.44 -7.42
CA MET A 226 16.38 -31.00 -7.05
C MET A 226 16.62 -31.25 -5.56
N PRO A 227 17.87 -31.21 -5.08
CA PRO A 227 18.15 -31.10 -3.66
C PRO A 227 17.59 -29.79 -3.07
N GLU A 228 17.21 -29.80 -1.78
CA GLU A 228 16.56 -28.66 -1.12
C GLU A 228 17.40 -27.38 -1.09
N ASP A 229 18.72 -27.51 -0.97
CA ASP A 229 19.67 -26.40 -0.95
C ASP A 229 19.70 -25.60 -2.28
N ARG A 230 19.17 -26.17 -3.36
CA ARG A 230 19.07 -25.53 -4.67
C ARG A 230 17.73 -24.84 -4.95
N LEU A 231 16.75 -24.95 -4.05
CA LEU A 231 15.39 -24.43 -4.29
C LEU A 231 15.36 -22.95 -4.64
N VAL A 232 15.99 -22.11 -3.82
CA VAL A 232 15.97 -20.65 -4.01
C VAL A 232 16.72 -20.24 -5.26
N SER A 233 17.94 -20.78 -5.47
CA SER A 233 18.75 -20.44 -6.63
C SER A 233 18.08 -20.84 -7.95
N GLU A 234 17.43 -22.00 -8.01
CA GLU A 234 16.70 -22.44 -9.22
C GLU A 234 15.41 -21.67 -9.45
N LEU A 235 14.69 -21.27 -8.38
CA LEU A 235 13.53 -20.40 -8.50
C LEU A 235 13.91 -19.04 -9.08
N LEU A 236 14.94 -18.39 -8.52
CA LEU A 236 15.39 -17.07 -8.98
C LEU A 236 15.92 -17.11 -10.42
N LYS A 237 16.60 -18.20 -10.79
CA LYS A 237 17.03 -18.44 -12.17
C LYS A 237 15.84 -18.56 -13.13
N GLU A 238 14.79 -19.26 -12.73
CA GLU A 238 13.60 -19.40 -13.58
C GLU A 238 12.86 -18.06 -13.73
N ILE A 239 12.76 -17.28 -12.66
CA ILE A 239 12.16 -15.93 -12.67
C ILE A 239 12.96 -14.98 -13.58
N SER A 240 14.29 -15.06 -13.58
CA SER A 240 15.12 -14.17 -14.40
C SER A 240 15.04 -14.47 -15.90
N LEU A 241 14.78 -15.72 -16.28
CA LEU A 241 14.56 -16.10 -17.68
C LEU A 241 13.27 -15.47 -18.25
N GLU A 242 12.25 -15.28 -17.43
CA GLU A 242 11.01 -14.60 -17.85
C GLU A 242 11.16 -13.08 -18.00
N LYS A 243 12.17 -12.48 -17.36
CA LYS A 243 12.38 -11.03 -17.39
C LYS A 243 12.87 -10.49 -18.74
N GLY A 244 13.32 -11.35 -19.68
CA GLY A 244 13.88 -10.93 -20.96
C GLY A 244 15.03 -9.94 -20.79
N SER A 245 16.25 -10.46 -20.57
CA SER A 245 17.55 -9.75 -20.59
C SER A 245 17.54 -8.27 -20.15
N ILE A 246 17.95 -8.06 -18.89
CA ILE A 246 18.23 -6.79 -18.18
C ILE A 246 18.82 -5.71 -19.09
#